data_AF-A0A968JM19-F1
#
_entry.id   AF-A0A968JM19-F1
#
_cell.length_a   1.000
_cell.length_b   1.000
_cell.length_c   1.000
_cell.angle_alpha   90.00
_cell.angle_beta   90.00
_cell.angle_gamma   90.00
#
_symmetry.space_group_name_H-M   'P 1'
#
loop_
_entity.id
_entity.type
_entity.pdbx_description
1 polymer ?
#
loop_
_entity_poly.entity_id
_entity_poly.type
_entity_poly.pdbx_seq_one_letter_code
_entity_poly.pdbx_strand_id
1 'polypeptide(L)'
;MAFHWHGDTFDVPSGALNFAYSELTVHQGFIYGEKIIALQYHYEVDEQAVKDMVDNAGTDLDISGPYLQTASEILMRTDYTHQNNKIMFGILDYLEQKTLHV
;
A
#
# COMPACT_ATOMS: atom_id res chain seq x y z
N MET A 1 0.83 4.36 9.08
CA MET A 1 1.35 2.99 8.92
C MET A 1 0.60 2.38 7.75
N ALA A 2 1.25 1.64 6.86
CA ALA A 2 0.59 1.00 5.70
C ALA A 2 0.95 -0.49 5.67
N PHE A 3 0.17 -1.30 4.96
CA PHE A 3 0.50 -2.71 4.77
C PHE A 3 1.39 -2.89 3.54
N HIS A 4 2.55 -3.53 3.70
CA HIS A 4 3.51 -3.73 2.62
C HIS A 4 3.67 -5.22 2.35
N TRP A 5 3.53 -5.61 1.08
CA TRP A 5 3.83 -6.96 0.60
C TRP A 5 4.35 -6.87 -0.83
N HIS A 6 5.63 -6.55 -1.00
CA HIS A 6 6.25 -6.40 -2.31
C HIS A 6 7.75 -6.72 -2.26
N GLY A 7 8.29 -7.20 -3.38
CA GLY A 7 9.74 -7.40 -3.59
C GLY A 7 10.34 -6.42 -4.59
N ASP A 8 9.57 -6.03 -5.61
CA ASP A 8 9.98 -5.08 -6.62
C ASP A 8 9.56 -3.64 -6.26
N THR A 9 10.07 -2.68 -7.04
CA THR A 9 9.69 -1.26 -6.98
C THR A 9 9.60 -0.69 -8.40
N PHE A 10 9.29 0.60 -8.52
CA PHE A 10 9.12 1.30 -9.78
C PHE A 10 9.88 2.63 -9.79
N ASP A 11 10.15 3.14 -11.00
CA ASP A 11 10.59 4.52 -11.18
C ASP A 11 9.39 5.47 -11.25
N VAL A 12 9.61 6.72 -10.84
CA VAL A 12 8.61 7.78 -10.92
C VAL A 12 8.66 8.42 -12.32
N PRO A 13 7.55 8.44 -13.08
CA PRO A 13 7.53 9.04 -14.41
C PRO A 13 7.89 10.53 -14.39
N SER A 14 8.51 11.02 -15.47
CA SER A 14 8.77 12.45 -15.63
C SER A 14 7.49 13.28 -15.54
N GLY A 15 7.49 14.30 -14.68
CA GLY A 15 6.33 15.16 -14.43
C GLY A 15 5.34 14.61 -13.40
N ALA A 16 5.58 13.43 -12.82
CA ALA A 16 4.86 12.96 -11.65
C ALA A 16 5.47 13.50 -10.34
N LEU A 17 4.62 13.69 -9.33
CA LEU A 17 5.01 14.07 -7.98
C LEU A 17 5.20 12.82 -7.13
N ASN A 18 6.43 12.51 -6.74
CA ASN A 18 6.70 11.51 -5.70
C ASN A 18 6.28 12.08 -4.33
N PHE A 19 5.35 11.42 -3.63
CA PHE A 19 4.81 11.93 -2.36
C PHE A 19 5.07 11.00 -1.17
N ALA A 20 5.55 9.77 -1.40
CA ALA A 20 5.78 8.80 -0.34
C ALA A 20 7.09 8.04 -0.57
N TYR A 21 7.84 7.85 0.51
CA TYR A 21 9.09 7.11 0.54
C TYR A 21 9.24 6.40 1.90
N SER A 22 10.17 5.45 1.96
CA SER A 22 10.60 4.74 3.16
C SER A 22 12.11 4.58 3.16
N GLU A 23 12.69 4.10 4.26
CA GLU A 23 14.12 3.82 4.32
C GLU A 23 14.56 2.78 3.27
N LEU A 24 13.77 1.72 3.07
CA LEU A 24 14.10 0.62 2.15
C LEU A 24 13.69 0.92 0.70
N THR A 25 12.56 1.60 0.50
CA THR A 25 11.99 1.85 -0.83
C THR A 25 11.74 3.34 -1.00
N VAL A 26 12.48 3.97 -1.90
CA VAL A 26 12.44 5.42 -2.15
C VAL A 26 11.16 5.86 -2.86
N HIS A 27 10.55 4.97 -3.66
CA HIS A 27 9.32 5.24 -4.40
C HIS A 27 8.18 4.39 -3.83
N GLN A 28 7.42 4.95 -2.90
CA GLN A 28 6.25 4.29 -2.30
C GLN A 28 4.93 4.79 -2.90
N GLY A 29 4.92 5.97 -3.53
CA GLY A 29 3.74 6.45 -4.23
C GLY A 29 3.96 7.77 -4.95
N PHE A 30 3.28 7.93 -6.08
CA PHE A 30 3.32 9.17 -6.87
C PHE A 30 1.93 9.57 -7.38
N ILE A 31 1.78 10.88 -7.65
CA ILE A 31 0.63 11.45 -8.35
C ILE A 31 1.08 11.87 -9.74
N TYR A 32 0.31 11.55 -10.77
CA TYR A 32 0.52 12.03 -12.13
C TYR A 32 -0.72 12.75 -12.67
N GLY A 33 -0.57 14.04 -12.96
CA GLY A 33 -1.72 14.90 -13.27
C GLY A 33 -2.67 15.03 -12.07
N GLU A 34 -3.97 14.95 -12.33
CA GLU A 34 -5.01 15.15 -11.29
C GLU A 34 -5.66 13.85 -10.81
N LYS A 35 -5.54 12.75 -11.55
CA LYS A 35 -6.36 11.53 -11.31
C LYS A 35 -5.59 10.21 -11.38
N ILE A 36 -4.28 10.25 -11.47
CA ILE A 36 -3.46 9.03 -11.45
C ILE A 36 -2.67 9.03 -10.16
N ILE A 37 -2.92 8.02 -9.32
CA ILE A 37 -2.23 7.80 -8.07
C ILE A 37 -1.68 6.38 -8.10
N ALA A 38 -0.38 6.24 -7.91
CA ALA A 38 0.28 4.95 -7.71
C ALA A 38 0.62 4.79 -6.23
N LEU A 39 0.38 3.58 -5.69
CA LEU A 39 0.71 3.18 -4.33
C LEU A 39 1.45 1.85 -4.41
N GLN A 40 2.60 1.75 -3.74
CA GLN A 40 3.35 0.51 -3.61
C GLN A 40 2.83 -0.36 -2.44
N TYR A 41 2.14 0.28 -1.50
CA TYR A 41 1.55 -0.34 -0.32
C TYR A 41 0.03 -0.49 -0.45
N HIS A 42 -0.54 -1.28 0.45
CA HIS A 42 -1.94 -1.68 0.43
C HIS A 42 -2.71 -1.01 1.58
N TYR A 43 -3.60 -0.09 1.23
CA TYR A 43 -4.56 0.49 2.19
C TYR A 43 -5.94 -0.14 2.11
N GLU A 44 -6.19 -0.94 1.08
CA GLU A 44 -7.45 -1.62 0.77
C GLU A 44 -7.64 -2.91 1.56
N VAL A 45 -6.56 -3.51 2.08
CA VAL A 45 -6.62 -4.79 2.79
C VAL A 45 -7.40 -4.64 4.11
N ASP A 46 -8.32 -5.57 4.34
CA ASP A 46 -9.02 -5.72 5.60
C ASP A 46 -8.42 -6.87 6.43
N GLU A 47 -8.93 -7.10 7.64
CA GLU A 47 -8.41 -8.14 8.52
C GLU A 47 -8.52 -9.56 7.95
N GLN A 48 -9.57 -9.83 7.16
CA GLN A 48 -9.77 -11.16 6.58
C GLN A 48 -8.82 -11.37 5.40
N ALA A 49 -8.65 -10.36 4.56
CA ALA A 49 -7.69 -10.38 3.46
C ALA A 49 -6.26 -10.61 3.98
N VAL A 50 -5.86 -9.96 5.07
CA VAL A 50 -4.53 -10.19 5.67
C VAL A 50 -4.36 -11.64 6.12
N LYS A 51 -5.38 -12.24 6.75
CA LYS A 51 -5.34 -13.66 7.15
C LYS A 51 -5.22 -14.57 5.93
N ASP A 52 -6.04 -14.32 4.91
CA ASP A 52 -6.03 -15.10 3.68
C ASP A 52 -4.67 -14.99 2.97
N MET A 53 -4.06 -13.80 2.94
CA MET A 53 -2.73 -13.61 2.38
C MET A 53 -1.66 -14.39 3.16
N VAL A 54 -1.69 -14.36 4.49
CA VAL A 54 -0.76 -15.14 5.34
C VAL A 54 -0.94 -16.65 5.12
N ASP A 55 -2.18 -17.13 5.07
CA ASP A 55 -2.49 -18.55 4.88
C ASP A 55 -2.06 -19.05 3.49
N ASN A 56 -2.03 -18.16 2.49
CA ASN A 56 -1.64 -18.47 1.11
C ASN A 56 -0.22 -18.00 0.75
N ALA A 57 0.58 -17.56 1.73
CA ALA A 57 1.89 -16.96 1.48
C ALA A 57 2.93 -17.95 0.91
N GLY A 58 2.68 -19.26 1.00
CA GLY A 58 3.63 -20.28 0.56
C GLY A 58 4.98 -20.09 1.24
N THR A 59 6.04 -19.92 0.45
CA THR A 59 7.41 -19.74 0.94
C THR A 59 7.81 -18.27 1.12
N ASP A 60 6.92 -17.31 0.86
CA ASP A 60 7.24 -15.88 0.96
C ASP A 60 7.58 -15.45 2.39
N LEU A 61 7.11 -16.20 3.39
CA LEU A 61 7.39 -15.97 4.81
C LEU A 61 8.54 -16.85 5.35
N ASP A 62 9.14 -17.70 4.52
CA ASP A 62 10.29 -18.55 4.92
C ASP A 62 11.62 -17.77 4.93
N ILE A 63 11.62 -16.57 4.36
CA ILE A 63 12.76 -15.66 4.32
C ILE A 63 12.75 -14.72 5.53
N SER A 64 13.93 -14.39 6.04
CA SER A 64 14.10 -13.45 7.15
C SER A 64 14.94 -12.24 6.75
N GLY A 65 14.62 -11.09 7.34
CA GLY A 65 15.27 -9.83 7.02
C GLY A 65 14.75 -8.70 7.91
N PRO A 66 15.44 -7.55 7.95
CA PRO A 66 15.13 -6.46 8.87
C PRO A 66 13.76 -5.80 8.63
N TYR A 67 13.17 -5.99 7.44
CA TYR A 67 11.86 -5.44 7.06
C TYR A 67 10.83 -6.52 6.76
N LEU A 68 11.13 -7.78 7.10
CA LEU A 68 10.21 -8.92 6.92
C LEU A 68 9.60 -9.28 8.27
N GLN A 69 8.28 -9.29 8.33
CA GLN A 69 7.53 -9.69 9.51
C GLN A 69 7.17 -11.17 9.40
N THR A 70 7.19 -11.87 10.53
CA THR A 70 6.61 -13.21 10.64
C THR A 70 5.09 -13.18 10.50
N ALA A 71 4.48 -14.33 10.17
CA ALA A 71 3.03 -14.49 10.12
C ALA A 71 2.34 -13.97 11.40
N SER A 72 2.88 -14.32 12.58
CA SER A 72 2.32 -13.87 13.86
C SER A 72 2.41 -12.36 14.06
N GLU A 73 3.51 -11.73 13.66
CA GLU A 73 3.67 -10.28 13.75
C GLU A 73 2.73 -9.54 12.79
N ILE A 74 2.51 -10.08 11.58
CA ILE A 74 1.54 -9.56 10.62
C ILE A 74 0.13 -9.61 11.20
N LEU A 75 -0.30 -10.78 11.68
CA LEU A 75 -1.63 -10.98 12.24
C LEU A 75 -1.91 -10.16 13.50
N MET A 76 -0.86 -9.81 14.27
CA MET A 76 -0.96 -8.92 15.42
C MET A 76 -1.15 -7.44 15.07
N ARG A 77 -1.13 -7.08 13.78
CA ARG A 77 -1.20 -5.70 13.29
C ARG A 77 -2.41 -5.42 12.40
N THR A 78 -3.37 -6.34 12.37
CA THR A 78 -4.63 -6.14 11.62
C THR A 78 -5.46 -4.98 12.18
N ASP A 79 -5.17 -4.49 13.38
CA ASP A 79 -5.79 -3.30 13.98
C ASP A 79 -5.57 -2.00 13.15
N TYR A 80 -4.54 -1.96 12.29
CA TYR A 80 -4.34 -0.83 11.38
C TYR A 80 -5.27 -0.83 10.16
N THR A 81 -5.88 -1.97 9.81
CA THR A 81 -6.67 -2.12 8.57
C THR A 81 -7.80 -1.10 8.48
N HIS A 82 -8.55 -0.89 9.56
CA HIS A 82 -9.65 0.06 9.57
C HIS A 82 -9.20 1.52 9.34
N GLN A 83 -8.06 1.94 9.90
CA GLN A 83 -7.52 3.27 9.62
C GLN A 83 -7.03 3.38 8.17
N ASN A 84 -6.37 2.34 7.68
CA ASN A 84 -5.89 2.27 6.30
C ASN A 84 -7.04 2.36 5.30
N ASN A 85 -8.11 1.59 5.51
CA ASN A 85 -9.28 1.62 4.62
C ASN A 85 -9.93 3.00 4.61
N LYS A 86 -9.99 3.72 5.75
CA LYS A 86 -10.47 5.12 5.77
C LYS A 86 -9.63 6.04 4.89
N ILE A 87 -8.31 5.87 4.87
CA ILE A 87 -7.42 6.62 3.98
C ILE A 87 -7.71 6.23 2.52
N MET A 88 -7.87 4.94 2.24
CA MET A 88 -8.20 4.45 0.91
C MET A 88 -9.51 5.05 0.40
N PHE A 89 -10.57 5.10 1.22
CA PHE A 89 -11.82 5.77 0.85
C PHE A 89 -11.61 7.25 0.57
N GLY A 90 -10.82 7.97 1.35
CA GLY A 90 -10.49 9.37 1.05
C GLY A 90 -9.76 9.56 -0.29
N ILE A 91 -8.89 8.61 -0.67
CA ILE A 91 -8.24 8.61 -1.99
C ILE A 91 -9.28 8.36 -3.09
N LEU A 92 -10.17 7.39 -2.91
CA LEU A 92 -11.23 7.08 -3.88
C LEU A 92 -12.21 8.25 -4.06
N ASP A 93 -12.62 8.88 -2.96
CA ASP A 93 -13.47 10.07 -2.97
C ASP A 93 -12.81 11.22 -3.75
N TYR A 94 -11.51 11.43 -3.57
CA TYR A 94 -10.75 12.43 -4.33
C TYR A 94 -10.72 12.11 -5.83
N LEU A 95 -10.48 10.85 -6.20
CA LEU A 95 -10.45 10.42 -7.60
C LEU A 95 -11.82 10.53 -8.28
N GLU A 96 -12.89 10.27 -7.52
CA GLU A 96 -14.28 10.42 -7.96
C GLU A 96 -14.64 11.91 -8.19
N GLN A 97 -14.25 12.79 -7.28
CA GLN A 97 -14.67 14.20 -7.27
C GLN A 97 -13.90 15.10 -8.26
N LYS A 98 -14.21 14.96 -9.56
CA LYS A 98 -14.38 16.02 -10.60
C LYS A 98 -14.26 15.42 -11.99
N THR A 99 -15.40 15.06 -12.58
CA THR A 99 -15.59 15.13 -14.03
C THR A 99 -16.78 16.07 -14.28
N LEU A 100 -16.68 17.29 -13.75
CA LEU A 100 -17.54 18.39 -14.20
C LEU A 100 -16.62 19.30 -15.02
N HIS A 101 -16.62 19.05 -16.32
CA HIS A 101 -16.11 20.02 -17.28
C HIS A 101 -17.06 21.23 -17.25
N VAL A 102 -16.44 22.40 -17.17
CA VAL A 102 -17.04 23.72 -17.44
C VAL A 102 -17.66 23.72 -18.83
#